data_AF-B2B641-F1
#
_entry.id   AF-B2B641-F1
#
_cell.length_a   1.000
_cell.length_b   1.000
_cell.length_c   1.000
_cell.angle_alpha   90.00
_cell.angle_beta   90.00
_cell.angle_gamma   90.00
#
_symmetry.space_group_name_H-M   'P 1'
#
loop_
_entity.id
_entity.type
_entity.pdbx_description
1 polymer ?
#
loop_
_entity_poly.entity_id
_entity_poly.type
_entity_poly.pdbx_seq_one_letter_code
_entity_poly.pdbx_strand_id
1 'polypeptide(L)'
;MRRELFIQSLSSPRRDEIVALRLQVAQVQTEVVLIQNAELLITRDREGKQRLIIVSENKCTILNQALPDDCFTAVRKSPSFSAPTWLVQMKSDGNQQVFHYPKGFRMLRFHDNNATRMFQLGREALSQSEGKANLPIRNRPDESGGQIELDRSV
;
A
#
# COMPACT_ATOMS: atom_id res chain seq x y z
N MET A 1 2.95 -13.43 24.55
CA MET A 1 1.93 -12.45 24.09
C MET A 1 2.48 -11.26 23.30
N ARG A 2 3.56 -10.58 23.68
CA ARG A 2 4.05 -9.41 22.91
C ARG A 2 4.46 -9.76 21.46
N ARG A 3 5.04 -10.95 21.24
CA ARG A 3 5.51 -11.40 19.94
C ARG A 3 4.36 -11.81 19.01
N GLU A 4 3.37 -12.53 19.52
CA GLU A 4 2.22 -12.96 18.74
C GLU A 4 1.42 -11.74 18.26
N LEU A 5 1.20 -10.76 19.14
CA LEU A 5 0.56 -9.49 18.78
C LEU A 5 1.36 -8.71 17.73
N PHE A 6 2.69 -8.69 17.86
CA PHE A 6 3.56 -8.08 16.85
C PHE A 6 3.40 -8.75 15.49
N ILE A 7 3.47 -10.09 15.42
CA ILE A 7 3.31 -10.83 14.16
C ILE A 7 1.92 -10.62 13.57
N GLN A 8 0.88 -10.64 14.40
CA GLN A 8 -0.49 -10.35 13.94
C GLN A 8 -0.56 -8.96 13.30
N SER A 9 0.08 -7.94 13.90
CA SER A 9 0.13 -6.59 13.34
C SER A 9 0.88 -6.47 12.00
N LEU A 10 1.74 -7.44 11.67
CA LEU A 10 2.43 -7.50 10.38
C LEU A 10 1.58 -8.17 9.30
N SER A 11 0.63 -9.03 9.68
CA SER A 11 -0.16 -9.84 8.74
C SER A 11 -1.39 -9.14 8.16
N SER A 12 -1.80 -7.99 8.70
CA SER A 12 -3.03 -7.32 8.30
C SER A 12 -2.90 -5.81 8.22
N PRO A 13 -3.81 -5.13 7.50
CA PRO A 13 -3.96 -3.68 7.60
C PRO A 13 -4.18 -3.25 9.05
N ARG A 14 -3.68 -2.06 9.40
CA ARG A 14 -4.00 -1.43 10.69
C ARG A 14 -5.39 -0.81 10.66
N ARG A 15 -5.92 -0.45 11.83
CA ARG A 15 -7.28 0.11 11.96
C ARG A 15 -7.45 1.45 11.24
N ASP A 16 -6.38 2.20 11.09
CA ASP A 16 -6.30 3.52 10.46
C ASP A 16 -5.90 3.46 8.99
N GLU A 17 -5.72 2.27 8.44
CA GLU A 17 -5.32 2.05 7.06
C GLU A 17 -6.47 1.59 6.17
N ILE A 18 -6.43 2.04 4.92
CA ILE A 18 -7.27 1.51 3.84
C ILE A 18 -6.47 0.54 2.98
N VAL A 19 -7.15 -0.44 2.40
CA VAL A 19 -6.55 -1.33 1.39
C VAL A 19 -6.68 -0.67 0.02
N ALA A 20 -5.55 -0.27 -0.54
CA ALA A 20 -5.47 0.43 -1.82
C ALA A 20 -5.36 -0.54 -3.01
N LEU A 21 -4.72 -1.70 -2.79
CA LEU A 21 -4.67 -2.82 -3.75
C LEU A 21 -4.77 -4.14 -2.99
N ARG A 22 -5.51 -5.10 -3.55
CA ARG A 22 -5.55 -6.49 -3.09
C ARG A 22 -5.40 -7.41 -4.31
N LEU A 23 -4.47 -8.36 -4.24
CA LEU A 23 -4.24 -9.35 -5.28
C LEU A 23 -4.04 -10.72 -4.67
N GLN A 24 -4.62 -11.73 -5.30
CA GLN A 24 -4.27 -13.13 -5.06
C GLN A 24 -3.19 -13.53 -6.07
N VAL A 25 -2.10 -14.09 -5.59
CA VAL A 25 -0.93 -14.41 -6.41
C VAL A 25 -0.46 -15.82 -6.13
N ALA A 26 -0.33 -16.63 -7.19
CA ALA A 26 0.10 -18.02 -7.06
C ALA A 26 1.52 -18.13 -6.47
N GLN A 27 2.40 -17.19 -6.84
CA GLN A 27 3.76 -17.17 -6.33
C GLN A 27 4.38 -15.77 -6.40
N VAL A 28 5.03 -15.38 -5.31
CA VAL A 28 5.84 -14.18 -5.19
C VAL A 28 7.27 -14.57 -4.81
N GLN A 29 8.24 -13.94 -5.45
CA GLN A 29 9.65 -14.08 -5.14
C GLN A 29 10.28 -12.73 -4.78
N THR A 30 11.06 -12.74 -3.70
CA THR A 30 12.07 -11.72 -3.38
C THR A 30 13.47 -12.35 -3.40
N GLU A 31 14.50 -11.59 -3.08
CA GLU A 31 15.87 -12.14 -3.01
C GLU A 31 16.07 -13.17 -1.89
N VAL A 32 15.21 -13.18 -0.88
CA VAL A 32 15.39 -14.00 0.33
C VAL A 32 14.27 -15.01 0.57
N VAL A 33 13.11 -14.84 -0.07
CA VAL A 33 11.96 -15.73 0.15
C VAL A 33 11.12 -15.92 -1.11
N LEU A 34 10.61 -17.14 -1.25
CA LEU A 34 9.60 -17.53 -2.22
C LEU A 34 8.33 -17.86 -1.46
N ILE A 35 7.24 -17.15 -1.75
CA ILE A 35 5.95 -17.30 -1.09
C ILE A 35 4.96 -17.87 -2.11
N GLN A 36 4.40 -19.04 -1.79
CA GLN A 36 3.37 -19.69 -2.61
C GLN A 36 1.97 -19.34 -2.11
N ASN A 37 1.00 -19.31 -3.03
CA ASN A 37 -0.42 -19.06 -2.80
C ASN A 37 -0.61 -17.90 -1.80
N ALA A 38 -0.27 -16.68 -2.21
CA ALA A 38 -0.22 -15.54 -1.32
C ALA A 38 -1.31 -14.52 -1.62
N GLU A 39 -1.77 -13.86 -0.57
CA GLU A 39 -2.48 -12.59 -0.68
C GLU A 39 -1.46 -11.45 -0.59
N LEU A 40 -1.49 -10.55 -1.57
CA LEU A 40 -0.75 -9.30 -1.57
C LEU A 40 -1.71 -8.15 -1.33
N LEU A 41 -1.36 -7.30 -0.36
CA LEU A 41 -2.07 -6.06 -0.06
C LEU A 41 -1.09 -4.88 -0.16
N ILE A 42 -1.57 -3.78 -0.74
CA ILE A 42 -0.99 -2.46 -0.53
C ILE A 42 -1.96 -1.68 0.35
N THR A 43 -1.48 -1.19 1.49
CA THR A 43 -2.27 -0.36 2.40
C THR A 43 -1.75 1.07 2.40
N ARG A 44 -2.62 2.02 2.78
CA ARG A 44 -2.29 3.44 2.96
C ARG A 44 -2.95 3.95 4.23
N ASP A 45 -2.20 4.66 5.08
CA ASP A 45 -2.75 5.33 6.25
C ASP A 45 -3.26 6.75 5.94
N ARG A 46 -3.76 7.46 6.96
CA ARG A 46 -4.28 8.83 6.82
C ARG A 46 -3.20 9.86 6.50
N GLU A 47 -1.94 9.57 6.82
CA GLU A 47 -0.78 10.42 6.51
C GLU A 47 -0.24 10.15 5.11
N GLY A 48 -0.81 9.17 4.40
CA GLY A 48 -0.38 8.78 3.06
C GLY A 48 0.73 7.73 3.04
N LYS A 49 1.21 7.26 4.20
CA LYS A 49 2.26 6.24 4.27
C LYS A 49 1.72 4.91 3.80
N GLN A 50 2.55 4.20 3.05
CA GLN A 50 2.14 2.97 2.38
C GLN A 50 2.89 1.76 2.90
N ARG A 51 2.23 0.61 2.87
CA ARG A 51 2.86 -0.68 3.20
C ARG A 51 2.46 -1.75 2.22
N LEU A 52 3.41 -2.63 1.92
CA LEU A 52 3.21 -3.88 1.22
C LEU A 52 3.10 -5.00 2.26
N ILE A 53 2.01 -5.76 2.20
CA ILE A 53 1.78 -6.94 3.03
C ILE A 53 1.61 -8.13 2.11
N ILE A 54 2.38 -9.19 2.32
CA ILE A 54 2.26 -10.45 1.58
C ILE A 54 2.15 -11.57 2.59
N VAL A 55 1.06 -12.32 2.52
CA VAL A 55 0.78 -13.41 3.46
C VAL A 55 0.48 -14.67 2.66
N SER A 56 1.19 -15.76 2.94
CA SER A 56 0.83 -17.06 2.36
C SER A 56 -0.55 -17.51 2.85
N GLU A 57 -1.26 -18.30 2.07
CA GLU A 57 -2.61 -18.80 2.37
C GLU A 57 -2.67 -19.53 3.72
N ASN A 58 -1.64 -20.36 4.01
CA ASN A 58 -1.48 -21.04 5.30
C ASN A 58 -0.99 -20.13 6.44
N LYS A 59 -0.76 -18.84 6.16
CA LYS A 59 -0.26 -17.82 7.09
C LYS A 59 1.13 -18.10 7.68
N CYS A 60 1.84 -19.11 7.18
CA CYS A 60 3.17 -19.48 7.64
C CYS A 60 4.26 -18.52 7.18
N THR A 61 4.04 -17.74 6.13
CA THR A 61 4.99 -16.71 5.70
C THR A 61 4.29 -15.37 5.60
N ILE A 62 4.83 -14.37 6.31
CA ILE A 62 4.34 -12.99 6.30
C ILE A 62 5.50 -12.08 5.94
N LEU A 63 5.33 -11.25 4.94
CA LEU A 63 6.24 -10.18 4.57
C LEU A 63 5.50 -8.86 4.75
N ASN A 64 6.02 -7.98 5.59
CA ASN A 64 5.47 -6.65 5.82
C ASN A 64 6.55 -5.62 5.58
N GLN A 65 6.34 -4.77 4.59
CA GLN A 65 7.33 -3.83 4.13
C GLN A 65 6.75 -2.42 4.09
N ALA A 66 7.45 -1.47 4.68
CA ALA A 66 7.17 -0.06 4.43
C ALA A 66 7.50 0.28 2.97
N LEU A 67 6.67 1.09 2.34
CA LEU A 67 6.91 1.60 1.00
C LEU A 67 7.26 3.10 1.10
N PRO A 68 8.25 3.59 0.33
CA PRO A 68 8.49 5.02 0.22
C PRO A 68 7.24 5.77 -0.30
N ASP A 69 7.07 7.03 0.10
CA ASP A 69 5.92 7.85 -0.33
C ASP A 69 5.85 7.99 -1.86
N ASP A 70 6.99 7.88 -2.55
CA ASP A 70 7.09 7.98 -4.00
C ASP A 70 7.01 6.62 -4.74
N CYS A 71 6.71 5.53 -4.02
CA CYS A 71 6.82 4.16 -4.53
C CYS A 71 6.00 3.91 -5.82
N PHE A 72 4.84 4.54 -5.95
CA PHE A 72 3.98 4.40 -7.11
C PHE A 72 3.88 5.64 -7.98
N THR A 73 4.69 6.67 -7.72
CA THR A 73 4.68 7.89 -8.54
C THR A 73 5.16 7.58 -9.96
N ALA A 74 4.51 8.20 -10.95
CA ALA A 74 4.80 8.03 -12.38
C ALA A 74 6.26 8.35 -12.77
N VAL A 75 7.01 9.06 -11.91
CA VAL A 75 8.42 9.40 -12.14
C VAL A 75 9.31 8.16 -12.11
N ARG A 76 8.93 7.11 -11.38
CA ARG A 76 9.70 5.85 -11.30
C ARG A 76 9.14 4.81 -12.26
N LYS A 77 9.99 4.32 -13.18
CA LYS A 77 9.67 3.17 -14.07
C LYS A 77 9.43 1.87 -13.26
N SER A 78 10.01 1.75 -12.07
CA SER A 78 9.82 0.61 -11.17
C SER A 78 9.67 1.07 -9.71
N PRO A 79 8.80 0.41 -8.93
CA PRO A 79 8.61 0.72 -7.52
C PRO A 79 9.91 0.46 -6.74
N SER A 80 10.16 1.32 -5.75
CA SER A 80 11.26 1.14 -4.83
C SER A 80 10.82 0.31 -3.65
N PHE A 81 11.59 -0.72 -3.34
CA PHE A 81 11.35 -1.60 -2.20
C PHE A 81 12.44 -1.45 -1.12
N SER A 82 13.18 -0.33 -1.13
CA SER A 82 14.36 -0.11 -0.27
C SER A 82 14.07 0.30 1.19
N ALA A 83 12.82 0.24 1.63
CA ALA A 83 12.41 0.62 2.99
C ALA A 83 12.37 -0.58 3.94
N PRO A 84 12.38 -0.38 5.27
CA PRO A 84 12.45 -1.47 6.23
C PRO A 84 11.36 -2.55 6.03
N THR A 85 11.80 -3.80 6.08
CA THR A 85 10.93 -4.98 5.88
C THR A 85 11.08 -5.97 7.01
N TRP A 86 9.94 -6.52 7.42
CA TRP A 86 9.85 -7.67 8.32
C TRP A 86 9.42 -8.91 7.55
N LEU A 87 10.12 -10.02 7.78
CA LEU A 87 9.74 -11.34 7.29
C LEU A 87 9.52 -12.25 8.50
N VAL A 88 8.35 -12.88 8.56
CA VAL A 88 8.01 -13.89 9.54
C VAL A 88 7.84 -15.21 8.82
N GLN A 89 8.49 -16.26 9.33
CA GLN A 89 8.34 -17.62 8.85
C GLN A 89 8.02 -18.55 10.02
N MET A 90 6.92 -19.28 9.91
CA MET A 90 6.56 -20.37 10.81
C MET A 90 7.19 -21.66 10.30
N LYS A 91 7.91 -22.33 11.18
CA LYS A 91 8.48 -23.66 10.95
C LYS A 91 7.44 -24.74 11.21
N SER A 92 7.74 -25.95 10.72
CA SER A 92 6.89 -27.14 10.92
C SER A 92 6.75 -27.56 12.39
N ASP A 93 7.70 -27.18 13.24
CA ASP A 93 7.66 -27.40 14.69
C ASP A 93 6.83 -26.34 15.45
N GLY A 94 6.19 -25.41 14.73
CA GLY A 94 5.41 -24.31 15.29
C GLY A 94 6.25 -23.11 15.73
N ASN A 95 7.59 -23.18 15.65
CA ASN A 95 8.44 -22.05 16.01
C ASN A 95 8.41 -20.96 14.95
N GLN A 96 8.41 -19.72 15.40
CA GLN A 96 8.44 -18.54 14.54
C GLN A 96 9.87 -18.05 14.40
N GLN A 97 10.26 -17.65 13.19
CA GLN A 97 11.44 -16.84 12.93
C GLN A 97 10.99 -15.48 12.42
N VAL A 98 11.62 -14.43 12.95
CA VAL A 98 11.32 -13.05 12.58
C VAL A 98 12.64 -12.42 12.15
N PHE A 99 12.67 -11.94 10.90
CA PHE A 99 13.81 -11.29 10.30
C PHE A 99 13.47 -9.82 10.04
N HIS A 100 14.43 -8.95 10.30
CA HIS A 100 14.34 -7.53 9.99
C HIS A 100 15.39 -7.18 8.94
N TYR A 101 14.94 -6.57 7.84
CA TYR A 101 15.77 -6.10 6.76
C TYR A 101 15.67 -4.57 6.71
N PRO A 102 16.61 -3.83 7.31
CA PRO A 102 16.53 -2.36 7.41
C PRO A 102 16.51 -1.65 6.05
N LYS A 103 17.04 -2.29 5.01
CA LYS A 103 17.13 -1.75 3.64
C LYS A 103 16.09 -2.39 2.69
N GLY A 104 15.14 -3.14 3.25
CA GLY A 104 14.11 -3.83 2.49
C GLY A 104 14.63 -4.88 1.52
N PHE A 105 13.85 -5.10 0.47
CA PHE A 105 14.17 -5.98 -0.64
C PHE A 105 14.32 -5.16 -1.92
N ARG A 106 15.11 -5.60 -2.88
CA ARG A 106 15.28 -4.87 -4.15
C ARG A 106 14.39 -5.45 -5.24
N MET A 107 13.84 -6.64 -5.02
CA MET A 107 13.08 -7.37 -6.03
C MET A 107 11.75 -7.87 -5.47
N LEU A 108 10.69 -7.63 -6.25
CA LEU A 108 9.40 -8.29 -6.11
C LEU A 108 9.00 -8.83 -7.49
N ARG A 109 8.96 -10.14 -7.65
CA ARG A 109 8.57 -10.81 -8.91
C ARG A 109 7.41 -11.74 -8.68
N PHE A 110 6.49 -11.75 -9.64
CA PHE A 110 5.43 -12.75 -9.72
C PHE A 110 5.82 -13.76 -10.80
N HIS A 111 5.54 -15.04 -10.56
CA HIS A 111 5.70 -16.07 -11.61
C HIS A 111 4.46 -16.24 -12.49
N ASP A 112 3.42 -15.45 -12.23
CA ASP A 112 2.23 -15.35 -13.05
C ASP A 112 2.21 -14.00 -13.80
N ASN A 113 2.06 -14.06 -15.12
CA ASN A 113 1.92 -12.89 -15.98
C ASN A 113 0.65 -12.09 -15.67
N ASN A 114 -0.44 -12.77 -15.28
CA ASN A 114 -1.67 -12.10 -14.90
C ASN A 114 -1.49 -11.30 -13.60
N ALA A 115 -0.91 -11.92 -12.56
CA ALA A 115 -0.53 -11.20 -11.34
C ALA A 115 0.39 -10.00 -11.61
N THR A 116 1.39 -10.17 -12.48
CA THR A 116 2.28 -9.07 -12.90
C THR A 116 1.51 -7.92 -13.54
N ARG A 117 0.61 -8.23 -14.47
CA ARG A 117 -0.21 -7.22 -15.16
C ARG A 117 -1.17 -6.52 -14.20
N MET A 118 -1.84 -7.27 -13.33
CA MET A 118 -2.77 -6.69 -12.35
C MET A 118 -2.06 -5.79 -11.34
N PHE A 119 -0.85 -6.17 -10.92
CA PHE A 119 -0.02 -5.31 -10.08
C PHE A 119 0.38 -4.01 -10.78
N GLN A 120 0.75 -4.07 -12.06
CA GLN A 120 1.07 -2.88 -12.86
C GLN A 120 -0.14 -1.95 -13.01
N LEU A 121 -1.31 -2.49 -13.35
CA LEU A 121 -2.55 -1.71 -13.48
C LEU A 121 -2.96 -1.08 -12.15
N GLY A 122 -2.87 -1.84 -11.04
CA GLY A 122 -3.12 -1.32 -9.70
C GLY A 122 -2.18 -0.16 -9.35
N ARG A 123 -0.90 -0.30 -9.69
CA ARG A 123 0.09 0.77 -9.49
C ARG A 123 -0.24 2.03 -10.28
N GLU A 124 -0.60 1.90 -11.56
CA GLU A 124 -0.96 3.04 -12.41
C GLU A 124 -2.19 3.78 -11.87
N ALA A 125 -3.22 3.04 -11.44
CA ALA A 125 -4.41 3.61 -10.82
C ALA A 125 -4.07 4.38 -9.52
N LEU A 126 -3.18 3.83 -8.68
CA LEU A 126 -2.72 4.51 -7.47
C LEU A 126 -1.92 5.77 -7.78
N SER A 127 -1.04 5.76 -8.79
CA SER A 127 -0.30 6.94 -9.23
C SER A 127 -1.23 8.07 -9.68
N GLN A 128 -2.28 7.75 -10.44
CA GLN A 128 -3.24 8.76 -10.93
C GLN A 128 -4.07 9.34 -9.80
N SER A 129 -4.37 8.54 -8.77
CA SER A 129 -5.10 9.01 -7.58
C SER A 129 -4.31 10.06 -6.80
N GLU A 130 -2.99 9.88 -6.67
CA GLU A 130 -2.09 10.82 -5.99
C GLU A 130 -1.93 12.12 -6.77
N GLY A 131 -1.88 12.06 -8.10
CA GLY A 131 -1.82 13.25 -8.95
C GLY A 131 -3.07 14.14 -8.87
N LYS A 132 -4.25 13.56 -8.60
CA LYS A 132 -5.51 14.31 -8.44
C LYS A 132 -5.68 14.91 -7.04
N ALA A 133 -5.09 14.31 -6.00
CA ALA A 133 -5.13 14.83 -4.64
C ALA A 133 -4.30 16.13 -4.46
N ASN A 134 -3.39 16.43 -5.40
CA ASN A 134 -2.52 17.61 -5.38
C ASN A 134 -3.01 18.77 -6.26
N LEU A 135 -4.21 18.72 -6.83
CA LEU A 135 -4.80 19.89 -7.49
C LEU A 135 -5.36 20.82 -6.41
N PRO A 136 -4.95 22.11 -6.36
CA PRO A 136 -5.57 23.05 -5.45
C PRO A 136 -7.06 23.09 -5.76
N ILE A 137 -7.88 22.89 -4.73
CA ILE A 137 -9.31 23.18 -4.79
C ILE A 137 -9.40 24.61 -5.30
N ARG A 138 -9.84 24.78 -6.55
CA ARG A 138 -10.13 26.09 -7.11
C ARG A 138 -11.36 26.56 -6.36
N ASN A 139 -11.16 27.28 -5.26
CA ASN A 139 -12.21 28.04 -4.60
C ASN A 139 -12.87 28.86 -5.70
N ARG A 140 -14.12 28.50 -6.05
CA ARG A 140 -14.99 29.43 -6.73
C ARG A 140 -15.14 30.61 -5.77
N PRO A 141 -14.85 31.85 -6.18
CA PRO A 141 -15.27 32.98 -5.40
C PRO A 141 -16.79 33.06 -5.51
N ASP A 142 -17.47 32.78 -4.40
CA ASP A 142 -18.77 33.38 -4.15
C ASP A 142 -18.56 34.87 -3.84
N GLU A 143 -19.61 35.64 -4.14
CA GLU A 143 -19.90 37.02 -3.73
C GLU A 143 -19.50 38.17 -4.67
N SER A 144 -20.52 38.65 -5.38
CA SER A 144 -20.91 40.07 -5.47
C SER A 144 -22.36 40.05 -5.98
N GLY A 145 -23.38 40.30 -5.15
CA GLY A 145 -23.59 41.56 -4.47
C GLY A 145 -24.47 42.45 -5.35
N GLY A 146 -25.71 42.04 -5.59
CA GLY A 146 -26.73 42.84 -6.28
C GLY A 146 -27.69 43.43 -5.27
N GLN A 147 -27.36 44.60 -4.75
CA GLN A 147 -28.19 45.39 -3.85
C GLN A 147 -28.67 46.62 -4.61
N ILE A 148 -29.97 46.71 -4.91
CA ILE A 148 -30.65 48.00 -5.14
C ILE A 148 -32.03 47.88 -4.50
N GLU A 149 -32.22 48.60 -3.39
CA GLU A 149 -33.50 48.91 -2.78
C GLU A 149 -33.77 50.41 -2.96
N LEU A 150 -35.07 50.76 -2.92
CA LEU A 150 -35.74 52.07 -2.89
C LEU A 150 -36.19 52.60 -4.27
N ASP A 151 -37.46 53.01 -4.48
CA ASP A 151 -38.41 53.60 -3.52
C ASP A 151 -39.89 53.42 -3.95
N ARG A 152 -40.81 53.53 -2.99
CA ARG A 152 -42.28 53.49 -3.17
C ARG A 152 -42.88 54.90 -3.38
N SER A 153 -44.02 54.94 -4.07
CA SER A 153 -45.10 55.96 -4.03
C SER A 153 -44.94 57.21 -4.90
N VAL A 154 -45.76 57.34 -5.96
CA VAL A 154 -47.06 58.08 -6.01
C VAL A 154 -47.93 57.45 -7.09
#